data_AF-A0A0E0EBR3-F1
#
_entry.id   AF-A0A0E0EBR3-F1
#
_cell.length_a   1.000
_cell.length_b   1.000
_cell.length_c   1.000
_cell.angle_alpha   90.00
_cell.angle_beta   90.00
_cell.angle_gamma   90.00
#
_symmetry.space_group_name_H-M   'P 1'
#
loop_
_entity.id
_entity.type
_entity.pdbx_description
1 polymer ?
#
loop_
_entity_poly.entity_id
_entity_poly.type
_entity_poly.pdbx_seq_one_letter_code
_entity_poly.pdbx_strand_id
1 'polypeptide(L)'
;MHHRLLLRRGAMPVPPPLPPRTPPPGVARPFASLPPPPPLQSRREVHVWYVCPDELNDHSQLDMYMELLSPSERKNALSMNGPRLQKDAMLSRALLRTTLSRYTNSKIDPRSFEFKKNKFGKPEILWRSDDSNMEWPLHFNISHTSSLIACGIAMDAPIGIDVEEKKRKTTKSILSLARRYFTPSEVDSLAKIADSDAQQKEFIKLWTLKEAYVKALGRGFSGAPFNRFSIQLKTNSRIQITKAPKVCDDSDSGDYLSENWRFALTELNSSYYMAVCIEDNSRGSENGSVPLGLKVWKTVPFIEDTLVSGTDAVKLIT
;
A
#
# COMPACT_ATOMS: atom_id res chain seq x y z
N MET A 1 57.59 33.95 -15.25
CA MET A 1 57.44 32.48 -15.15
C MET A 1 56.66 32.16 -13.87
N HIS A 2 55.38 31.77 -13.98
CA HIS A 2 54.59 31.31 -12.84
C HIS A 2 54.08 29.90 -13.14
N HIS A 3 54.56 28.91 -12.38
CA HIS A 3 54.08 27.53 -12.43
C HIS A 3 52.82 27.36 -11.58
N ARG A 4 51.73 26.89 -12.20
CA ARG A 4 50.50 26.42 -11.55
C ARG A 4 50.72 25.01 -10.98
N LEU A 5 50.51 24.83 -9.68
CA LEU A 5 50.31 23.52 -9.06
C LEU A 5 48.87 23.05 -9.29
N LEU A 6 48.71 21.88 -9.91
CA LEU A 6 47.44 21.15 -10.00
C LEU A 6 47.31 20.23 -8.77
N LEU A 7 46.40 20.57 -7.85
CA LEU A 7 45.98 19.67 -6.77
C LEU A 7 45.02 18.62 -7.32
N ARG A 8 45.48 17.36 -7.36
CA ARG A 8 44.63 16.18 -7.60
C ARG A 8 43.63 16.04 -6.45
N ARG A 9 42.33 16.07 -6.75
CA ARG A 9 41.28 15.64 -5.82
C ARG A 9 41.45 14.13 -5.56
N GLY A 10 41.80 13.77 -4.34
CA GLY A 10 41.81 12.38 -3.89
C GLY A 10 40.39 11.80 -3.93
N ALA A 11 40.26 10.60 -4.50
CA ALA A 11 39.02 9.84 -4.47
C ALA A 11 38.68 9.49 -3.01
N MET A 12 37.46 9.79 -2.59
CA MET A 12 36.95 9.39 -1.27
C MET A 12 36.92 7.85 -1.20
N PRO A 13 37.30 7.23 -0.06
CA PRO A 13 37.26 5.79 0.09
C PRO A 13 35.82 5.29 -0.07
N VAL A 14 35.65 4.25 -0.89
CA VAL A 14 34.38 3.54 -1.05
C VAL A 14 34.03 2.94 0.32
N PRO A 15 32.83 3.17 0.88
CA PRO A 15 32.44 2.58 2.15
C PRO A 15 32.51 1.04 2.07
N PRO A 16 32.84 0.35 3.17
CA PRO A 16 32.92 -1.10 3.19
C PRO A 16 31.59 -1.72 2.75
N PRO A 17 31.63 -2.88 2.06
CA PRO A 17 30.41 -3.59 1.69
C PRO A 17 29.60 -3.90 2.93
N LEU A 18 28.32 -3.52 2.91
CA LEU A 18 27.38 -3.83 3.98
C LEU A 18 27.24 -5.36 4.11
N PRO A 19 27.01 -5.91 5.33
CA PRO A 19 26.85 -7.35 5.54
C PRO A 19 25.69 -7.93 4.72
N PRO A 20 25.74 -9.21 4.30
CA PRO A 20 24.70 -9.83 3.49
C PRO A 20 23.34 -9.81 4.21
N ARG A 21 22.24 -9.63 3.46
CA ARG A 21 20.87 -9.62 4.01
C ARG A 21 20.40 -11.01 4.48
N THR A 22 21.11 -12.08 4.10
CA THR A 22 20.86 -13.45 4.58
C THR A 22 21.37 -13.61 6.02
N PRO A 23 20.65 -14.33 6.90
CA PRO A 23 21.14 -14.58 8.25
C PRO A 23 22.46 -15.38 8.20
N PRO A 24 23.42 -15.12 9.10
CA PRO A 24 24.67 -15.88 9.14
C PRO A 24 24.38 -17.37 9.45
N PRO A 25 25.18 -18.30 8.90
CA PRO A 25 25.01 -19.72 9.16
C PRO A 25 25.14 -19.97 10.67
N GLY A 26 24.09 -20.54 11.29
CA GLY A 26 24.06 -20.88 12.72
C GLY A 26 23.02 -20.12 13.56
N VAL A 27 22.32 -19.12 13.02
CA VAL A 27 21.13 -18.57 13.69
C VAL A 27 20.00 -19.58 13.52
N ALA A 28 19.70 -20.34 14.57
CA ALA A 28 18.52 -21.20 14.63
C ALA A 28 17.31 -20.39 14.14
N ARG A 29 16.58 -20.88 13.13
CA ARG A 29 15.37 -20.20 12.62
C ARG A 29 14.33 -20.21 13.75
N PRO A 30 14.08 -19.10 14.47
CA PRO A 30 13.03 -19.08 15.50
C PRO A 30 11.65 -19.04 14.85
N PHE A 31 11.59 -18.74 13.56
CA PHE A 31 10.39 -18.58 12.78
C PHE A 31 10.13 -19.88 12.01
N ALA A 32 9.13 -20.65 12.41
CA ALA A 32 8.56 -21.65 11.53
C ALA A 32 8.06 -20.92 10.27
N SER A 33 8.84 -20.96 9.19
CA SER A 33 8.48 -20.23 7.99
C SER A 33 7.33 -20.97 7.32
N LEU A 34 6.15 -20.35 7.30
CA LEU A 34 5.07 -20.73 6.40
C LEU A 34 5.63 -20.88 4.97
N PRO A 35 5.09 -21.80 4.15
CA PRO A 35 5.51 -21.91 2.75
C PRO A 35 5.40 -20.56 2.06
N PRO A 36 6.25 -20.23 1.08
CA PRO A 36 6.10 -19.01 0.32
C PRO A 36 4.71 -18.97 -0.34
N PRO A 37 4.09 -17.79 -0.48
CA PRO A 37 2.83 -17.68 -1.19
C PRO A 37 3.02 -18.04 -2.67
N PRO A 38 1.93 -18.33 -3.40
CA PRO A 38 1.99 -18.42 -4.85
C PRO A 38 2.66 -17.16 -5.43
N PRO A 39 3.53 -17.27 -6.44
CA PRO A 39 4.13 -16.10 -7.06
C PRO A 39 3.06 -15.24 -7.75
N LEU A 40 3.32 -13.93 -7.85
CA LEU A 40 2.55 -13.02 -8.70
C LEU A 40 2.71 -13.48 -10.16
N GLN A 41 1.61 -13.83 -10.82
CA GLN A 41 1.60 -14.39 -12.17
C GLN A 41 1.74 -13.32 -13.26
N SER A 42 1.46 -12.06 -12.94
CA SER A 42 1.57 -10.95 -13.90
C SER A 42 1.72 -9.60 -13.19
N ARG A 43 2.06 -8.56 -13.96
CA ARG A 43 2.07 -7.15 -13.51
C ARG A 43 0.67 -6.60 -13.18
N ARG A 44 -0.38 -7.32 -13.58
CA ARG A 44 -1.80 -7.01 -13.29
C ARG A 44 -2.36 -7.86 -12.16
N GLU A 45 -1.50 -8.54 -11.39
CA GLU A 45 -1.91 -9.24 -10.18
C GLU A 45 -1.45 -8.47 -8.95
N VAL A 46 -2.34 -8.38 -7.96
CA VAL A 46 -2.05 -7.85 -6.63
C VAL A 46 -2.41 -8.90 -5.60
N HIS A 47 -1.51 -9.09 -4.66
CA HIS A 47 -1.75 -9.88 -3.46
C HIS A 47 -1.92 -8.94 -2.27
N VAL A 48 -2.99 -9.13 -1.49
CA VAL A 48 -3.25 -8.38 -0.27
C VAL A 48 -3.19 -9.30 0.93
N TRP A 49 -2.43 -8.92 1.94
CA TRP A 49 -2.30 -9.62 3.20
C TRP A 49 -2.86 -8.74 4.29
N TYR A 50 -3.72 -9.27 5.17
CA TYR A 50 -4.21 -8.51 6.31
C TYR A 50 -4.17 -9.28 7.62
N VAL A 51 -3.99 -8.51 8.69
CA VAL A 51 -4.07 -8.96 10.08
C VAL A 51 -5.21 -8.22 10.78
N CYS A 52 -5.83 -8.86 11.76
CA CYS A 52 -6.78 -8.25 12.69
C CYS A 52 -6.08 -8.06 14.04
N PRO A 53 -5.59 -6.84 14.40
CA PRO A 53 -4.81 -6.65 15.62
C PRO A 53 -5.45 -7.21 16.90
N ASP A 54 -6.76 -7.11 17.03
CA ASP A 54 -7.52 -7.58 18.19
C ASP A 54 -7.50 -9.11 18.36
N GLU A 55 -7.16 -9.87 17.30
CA GLU A 55 -7.02 -11.33 17.36
C GLU A 55 -5.61 -11.78 17.79
N LEU A 56 -4.61 -10.89 17.75
CA LEU A 56 -3.21 -11.21 18.10
C LEU A 56 -2.86 -10.73 19.53
N ASN A 57 -3.11 -11.57 20.54
CA ASN A 57 -2.90 -11.19 21.95
C ASN A 57 -1.81 -11.99 22.69
N ASP A 58 -1.19 -12.96 22.02
CA ASP A 58 -0.10 -13.73 22.62
C ASP A 58 1.16 -12.87 22.77
N HIS A 59 1.66 -12.76 24.00
CA HIS A 59 2.78 -11.85 24.30
C HIS A 59 4.09 -12.33 23.67
N SER A 60 4.32 -13.65 23.62
CA SER A 60 5.53 -14.19 23.00
C SER A 60 5.60 -13.90 21.51
N GLN A 61 4.46 -13.94 20.81
CA GLN A 61 4.35 -13.54 19.42
C GLN A 61 4.59 -12.03 19.24
N LEU A 62 4.04 -11.20 20.12
CA LEU A 62 4.24 -9.75 20.05
C LEU A 62 5.71 -9.37 20.28
N ASP A 63 6.38 -10.02 21.24
CA ASP A 63 7.82 -9.84 21.48
C ASP A 63 8.64 -10.26 20.25
N MET A 64 8.32 -11.42 19.68
CA MET A 64 8.92 -11.90 18.44
C MET A 64 8.72 -10.90 17.28
N TYR A 65 7.52 -10.32 17.12
CA TYR A 65 7.26 -9.30 16.10
C TYR A 65 8.06 -8.02 16.35
N MET A 66 8.17 -7.57 17.60
CA MET A 66 9.01 -6.45 17.97
C MET A 66 10.48 -6.72 17.59
N GLU A 67 10.94 -7.97 17.68
CA GLU A 67 12.29 -8.36 17.27
C GLU A 67 12.57 -8.19 15.78
N LEU A 68 11.53 -8.25 14.93
CA LEU A 68 11.65 -8.07 13.48
C LEU A 68 11.91 -6.61 13.07
N LEU A 69 11.52 -5.66 13.91
CA LEU A 69 11.62 -4.24 13.61
C LEU A 69 13.07 -3.75 13.76
N SER A 70 13.47 -2.88 12.84
CA SER A 70 14.69 -2.07 12.96
C SER A 70 14.62 -1.15 14.18
N PRO A 71 15.75 -0.68 14.72
CA PRO A 71 15.77 0.23 15.87
C PRO A 71 14.91 1.49 15.68
N SER A 72 14.91 2.05 14.46
CA SER A 72 14.11 3.23 14.12
C SER A 72 12.59 2.96 14.13
N GLU A 73 12.19 1.79 13.64
CA GLU A 73 10.78 1.37 13.63
C GLU A 73 10.30 1.05 15.05
N ARG A 74 11.11 0.38 15.88
CA ARG A 74 10.79 0.12 17.29
C ARG A 74 10.58 1.43 18.04
N LYS A 75 11.51 2.38 17.90
CA LYS A 75 11.38 3.71 18.50
C LYS A 75 10.10 4.43 18.05
N ASN A 76 9.79 4.39 16.75
CA ASN A 76 8.57 4.98 16.23
C ASN A 76 7.31 4.29 16.78
N ALA A 77 7.26 2.97 16.79
CA ALA A 77 6.13 2.22 17.33
C ALA A 77 5.89 2.56 18.81
N LEU A 78 6.94 2.56 19.63
CA LEU A 78 6.87 2.90 21.06
C LEU A 78 6.51 4.37 21.33
N SER A 79 6.75 5.27 20.37
CA SER A 79 6.37 6.69 20.49
C SER A 79 4.88 6.97 20.25
N MET A 80 4.13 5.97 19.75
CA MET A 80 2.70 6.11 19.51
C MET A 80 1.93 6.30 20.82
N ASN A 81 0.85 7.07 20.76
CA ASN A 81 0.08 7.45 21.95
C ASN A 81 -0.84 6.30 22.41
N GLY A 82 -0.34 5.46 23.31
CA GLY A 82 -1.09 4.40 23.96
C GLY A 82 -0.86 3.01 23.37
N PRO A 83 -1.13 1.95 24.16
CA PRO A 83 -0.71 0.58 23.86
C PRO A 83 -1.32 0.02 22.57
N ARG A 84 -2.56 0.38 22.25
CA ARG A 84 -3.22 -0.06 21.00
C ARG A 84 -2.49 0.47 19.76
N LEU A 85 -2.20 1.77 19.72
CA LEU A 85 -1.49 2.37 18.58
C LEU A 85 -0.04 1.88 18.48
N GLN A 86 0.61 1.62 19.62
CA GLN A 86 1.94 1.01 19.65
C GLN A 86 1.92 -0.41 19.03
N LYS A 87 0.94 -1.23 19.43
CA LYS A 87 0.71 -2.58 18.88
C LYS A 87 0.41 -2.53 17.39
N ASP A 88 -0.47 -1.64 16.94
CA ASP A 88 -0.81 -1.50 15.52
C ASP A 88 0.39 -1.07 14.68
N ALA A 89 1.19 -0.11 15.17
CA ALA A 89 2.42 0.32 14.50
C ALA A 89 3.44 -0.82 14.38
N MET A 90 3.58 -1.65 15.41
CA MET A 90 4.44 -2.83 15.39
C MET A 90 3.93 -3.88 14.40
N LEU A 91 2.65 -4.27 14.51
CA LEU A 91 2.04 -5.29 13.65
C LEU A 91 2.06 -4.87 12.17
N SER A 92 1.92 -3.58 11.87
CA SER A 92 2.08 -3.04 10.52
C SER A 92 3.46 -3.30 9.92
N ARG A 93 4.54 -3.09 10.70
CA ARG A 93 5.91 -3.38 10.25
C ARG A 93 6.20 -4.87 10.20
N ALA A 94 5.68 -5.63 11.16
CA ALA A 94 5.82 -7.09 11.17
C ALA A 94 5.16 -7.70 9.93
N LEU A 95 3.89 -7.37 9.65
CA LEU A 95 3.16 -7.80 8.46
C LEU A 95 3.95 -7.49 7.18
N LEU A 96 4.45 -6.26 7.03
CA LEU A 96 5.24 -5.87 5.86
C LEU A 96 6.50 -6.72 5.70
N ARG A 97 7.33 -6.79 6.75
CA ARG A 97 8.65 -7.44 6.71
C ARG A 97 8.52 -8.94 6.47
N THR A 98 7.57 -9.61 7.13
CA THR A 98 7.33 -11.04 6.94
C THR A 98 6.75 -11.34 5.57
N THR A 99 5.80 -10.53 5.08
CA THR A 99 5.22 -10.68 3.74
C THR A 99 6.31 -10.54 2.68
N LEU A 100 7.10 -9.46 2.71
CA LEU A 100 8.18 -9.24 1.73
C LEU A 100 9.20 -10.37 1.74
N SER A 101 9.62 -10.85 2.91
CA SER A 101 10.55 -11.99 3.03
C SER A 101 10.03 -13.19 2.25
N ARG A 102 8.74 -13.52 2.38
CA ARG A 102 8.14 -14.66 1.69
C ARG A 102 8.12 -14.52 0.18
N TYR A 103 7.90 -13.32 -0.37
CA TYR A 103 8.01 -13.07 -1.82
C TYR A 103 9.46 -13.12 -2.34
N THR A 104 10.46 -13.11 -1.46
CA THR A 104 11.86 -13.41 -1.83
C THR A 104 12.21 -14.90 -1.72
N ASN A 105 11.20 -15.78 -1.67
CA ASN A 105 11.35 -17.20 -1.32
C ASN A 105 12.07 -17.39 0.03
N SER A 106 11.81 -16.50 0.98
CA SER A 106 12.42 -16.47 2.32
C SER A 106 13.96 -16.43 2.30
N LYS A 107 14.55 -15.91 1.21
CA LYS A 107 16.01 -15.70 1.10
C LYS A 107 16.46 -14.48 1.88
N ILE A 108 15.65 -13.43 1.93
CA ILE A 108 15.93 -12.22 2.71
C ILE A 108 15.28 -12.33 4.08
N ASP A 109 16.05 -12.19 5.15
CA ASP A 109 15.52 -12.17 6.51
C ASP A 109 14.58 -10.95 6.70
N PRO A 110 13.41 -11.10 7.34
CA PRO A 110 12.51 -9.99 7.62
C PRO A 110 13.18 -8.80 8.31
N ARG A 111 14.16 -9.04 9.21
CA ARG A 111 14.93 -7.99 9.92
C ARG A 111 15.86 -7.23 8.99
N SER A 112 16.32 -7.90 7.93
CA SER A 112 17.27 -7.35 6.98
C SER A 112 16.64 -6.39 5.99
N PHE A 113 15.30 -6.23 5.90
CA PHE A 113 14.73 -5.23 5.00
C PHE A 113 15.06 -3.79 5.45
N GLU A 114 15.44 -2.97 4.48
CA GLU A 114 15.60 -1.53 4.66
C GLU A 114 14.64 -0.79 3.76
N PHE A 115 14.15 0.35 4.27
CA PHE A 115 13.14 1.14 3.60
C PHE A 115 13.59 2.59 3.53
N LYS A 116 13.42 3.19 2.35
CA LYS A 116 13.56 4.63 2.15
C LYS A 116 12.18 5.24 2.00
N LYS A 117 12.06 6.53 2.32
CA LYS A 117 10.88 7.31 1.96
C LYS A 117 11.19 8.09 0.68
N ASN A 118 10.25 8.11 -0.26
CA ASN A 118 10.34 9.01 -1.39
C ASN A 118 10.16 10.47 -0.95
N LYS A 119 10.24 11.42 -1.89
CA LYS A 119 10.13 12.88 -1.61
C LYS A 119 8.82 13.31 -0.92
N PHE A 120 7.81 12.46 -0.91
CA PHE A 120 6.50 12.71 -0.32
C PHE A 120 6.18 11.79 0.87
N GLY A 121 7.15 11.01 1.33
CA GLY A 121 7.01 10.16 2.52
C GLY A 121 6.50 8.73 2.25
N LYS A 122 6.18 8.35 1.01
CA LYS A 122 5.80 6.96 0.70
C LYS A 122 7.00 6.04 0.91
N PRO A 123 6.87 4.97 1.72
CA PRO A 123 7.96 4.03 1.94
C PRO A 123 8.15 3.12 0.72
N GLU A 124 9.41 2.84 0.39
CA GLU A 124 9.84 1.98 -0.71
C GLU A 124 10.96 1.07 -0.22
N ILE A 125 11.07 -0.12 -0.81
CA ILE A 125 12.17 -1.06 -0.51
C ILE A 125 13.47 -0.45 -1.04
N LEU A 126 14.51 -0.46 -0.21
CA LEU A 126 15.87 -0.14 -0.65
C LEU A 126 16.55 -1.42 -1.13
N TRP A 127 16.41 -1.77 -2.41
CA TRP A 127 17.08 -2.94 -3.00
C TRP A 127 18.60 -2.74 -3.04
N ARG A 128 19.37 -3.76 -2.65
CA ARG A 128 20.84 -3.77 -2.75
C ARG A 128 21.30 -4.49 -4.01
N SER A 129 22.54 -4.24 -4.40
CA SER A 129 23.14 -4.78 -5.63
C SER A 129 23.20 -6.33 -5.62
N ASP A 130 23.30 -6.94 -4.45
CA ASP A 130 23.27 -8.40 -4.24
C ASP A 130 21.85 -8.99 -4.25
N ASP A 131 20.81 -8.16 -4.09
CA ASP A 131 19.41 -8.54 -4.24
C ASP A 131 18.98 -8.65 -5.73
N SER A 132 19.90 -8.32 -6.67
CA SER A 132 19.66 -8.14 -8.11
C SER A 132 19.27 -9.39 -8.91
N ASN A 133 19.21 -10.56 -8.27
CA ASN A 133 18.71 -11.79 -8.90
C ASN A 133 17.17 -11.84 -9.02
N MET A 134 16.46 -10.81 -8.55
CA MET A 134 15.01 -10.72 -8.72
C MET A 134 14.68 -10.06 -10.07
N GLU A 135 13.99 -10.79 -10.93
CA GLU A 135 13.66 -10.38 -12.30
C GLU A 135 12.87 -9.06 -12.35
N TRP A 136 12.04 -8.80 -11.32
CA TRP A 136 11.19 -7.63 -11.23
C TRP A 136 11.11 -7.09 -9.79
N PRO A 137 11.24 -5.77 -9.57
CA PRO A 137 11.15 -5.20 -8.23
C PRO A 137 9.73 -5.30 -7.66
N LEU A 138 9.63 -5.72 -6.39
CA LEU A 138 8.35 -5.67 -5.67
C LEU A 138 8.04 -4.25 -5.23
N HIS A 139 6.78 -3.89 -5.36
CA HIS A 139 6.20 -2.68 -4.79
C HIS A 139 5.18 -3.06 -3.73
N PHE A 140 5.07 -2.24 -2.69
CA PHE A 140 4.10 -2.46 -1.64
C PHE A 140 3.39 -1.17 -1.26
N ASN A 141 2.23 -1.32 -0.63
CA ASN A 141 1.58 -0.25 0.09
C ASN A 141 0.82 -0.81 1.30
N ILE A 142 0.61 0.02 2.32
CA ILE A 142 -0.05 -0.40 3.57
C ILE A 142 -1.22 0.53 3.83
N SER A 143 -2.32 -0.05 4.31
CA SER A 143 -3.44 0.68 4.90
C SER A 143 -3.80 0.08 6.25
N HIS A 144 -4.37 0.88 7.13
CA HIS A 144 -4.89 0.39 8.41
C HIS A 144 -6.15 1.16 8.79
N THR A 145 -7.07 0.44 9.42
CA THR A 145 -8.18 1.00 10.19
C THR A 145 -7.86 0.83 11.67
N SER A 146 -8.85 1.04 12.53
CA SER A 146 -8.70 0.77 13.95
C SER A 146 -8.57 -0.73 14.26
N SER A 147 -9.08 -1.60 13.40
CA SER A 147 -9.29 -3.03 13.66
C SER A 147 -8.72 -3.95 12.58
N LEU A 148 -8.08 -3.40 11.54
CA LEU A 148 -7.48 -4.16 10.44
C LEU A 148 -6.25 -3.45 9.90
N ILE A 149 -5.20 -4.21 9.59
CA ILE A 149 -4.02 -3.72 8.89
C ILE A 149 -3.82 -4.55 7.62
N ALA A 150 -3.73 -3.90 6.47
CA ALA A 150 -3.57 -4.52 5.16
C ALA A 150 -2.27 -4.10 4.47
N CYS A 151 -1.61 -5.03 3.80
CA CYS A 151 -0.42 -4.82 2.98
C CYS A 151 -0.68 -5.38 1.57
N GLY A 152 -0.66 -4.51 0.57
CA GLY A 152 -0.74 -4.90 -0.83
C GLY A 152 0.66 -5.05 -1.42
N ILE A 153 0.87 -6.09 -2.24
CA ILE A 153 2.10 -6.41 -2.96
C ILE A 153 1.80 -6.48 -4.46
N ALA A 154 2.61 -5.79 -5.26
CA ALA A 154 2.57 -5.80 -6.72
C ALA A 154 3.99 -5.98 -7.28
N MET A 155 4.08 -6.42 -8.53
CA MET A 155 5.34 -6.64 -9.25
C MET A 155 5.49 -5.62 -10.37
N ASP A 156 6.61 -4.89 -10.38
CA ASP A 156 6.97 -3.88 -11.41
C ASP A 156 5.87 -2.85 -11.71
N ALA A 157 5.07 -2.49 -10.70
CA ALA A 157 3.98 -1.54 -10.81
C ALA A 157 3.79 -0.77 -9.49
N PRO A 158 3.74 0.58 -9.50
CA PRO A 158 3.32 1.34 -8.34
C PRO A 158 1.94 0.90 -7.86
N ILE A 159 1.84 0.60 -6.56
CA ILE A 159 0.60 0.17 -5.91
C ILE A 159 0.18 1.17 -4.83
N GLY A 160 -1.13 1.32 -4.67
CA GLY A 160 -1.77 1.90 -3.51
C GLY A 160 -2.91 1.00 -3.02
N ILE A 161 -3.06 0.92 -1.71
CA ILE A 161 -4.16 0.23 -1.04
C ILE A 161 -4.77 1.17 0.00
N ASP A 162 -6.09 1.19 0.07
CA ASP A 162 -6.81 1.82 1.15
C ASP A 162 -7.91 0.91 1.68
N VAL A 163 -8.18 1.02 2.98
CA VAL A 163 -9.21 0.24 3.67
C VAL A 163 -9.93 1.16 4.64
N GLU A 164 -11.25 1.18 4.58
CA GLU A 164 -12.11 2.01 5.43
C GLU A 164 -13.27 1.19 6.01
N GLU A 165 -13.61 1.46 7.27
CA GLU A 165 -14.76 0.83 7.94
C GLU A 165 -16.08 1.33 7.33
N LYS A 166 -16.97 0.42 6.92
CA LYS A 166 -18.28 0.76 6.34
C LYS A 166 -19.16 1.60 7.25
N LYS A 167 -19.07 1.35 8.56
CA LYS A 167 -19.85 2.03 9.61
C LYS A 167 -19.08 3.19 10.26
N ARG A 168 -18.02 3.67 9.62
CA ARG A 168 -17.23 4.80 10.14
C ARG A 168 -18.13 6.00 10.38
N LYS A 169 -18.29 6.38 11.64
CA LYS A 169 -19.09 7.54 12.03
C LYS A 169 -18.33 8.83 11.71
N THR A 170 -19.05 9.81 11.19
CA THR A 170 -18.56 11.19 11.00
C THR A 170 -19.42 12.13 11.82
N THR A 171 -18.80 13.10 12.50
CA THR A 171 -19.50 14.17 13.22
C THR A 171 -20.07 15.24 12.28
N LYS A 172 -19.60 15.28 11.03
CA LYS A 172 -20.06 16.20 9.98
C LYS A 172 -20.94 15.49 8.98
N SER A 173 -21.85 16.24 8.32
CA SER A 173 -22.64 15.68 7.23
C SER A 173 -21.74 15.23 6.07
N ILE A 174 -22.10 14.11 5.43
CA ILE A 174 -21.33 13.53 4.33
C ILE A 174 -21.13 14.54 3.19
N LEU A 175 -22.17 15.28 2.82
CA LEU A 175 -22.08 16.30 1.78
C LEU A 175 -21.13 17.46 2.16
N SER A 176 -20.99 17.81 3.44
CA SER A 176 -20.04 18.85 3.85
C SER A 176 -18.59 18.40 3.66
N LEU A 177 -18.30 17.12 3.95
CA LEU A 177 -16.98 16.53 3.71
C LEU A 177 -16.71 16.38 2.22
N ALA A 178 -17.71 15.92 1.45
CA ALA A 178 -17.61 15.79 0.00
C ALA A 178 -17.31 17.14 -0.65
N ARG A 179 -18.01 18.23 -0.28
CA ARG A 179 -17.74 19.58 -0.81
C ARG A 179 -16.32 20.08 -0.52
N ARG A 180 -15.70 19.63 0.57
CA ARG A 180 -14.34 20.04 0.93
C ARG A 180 -13.27 19.32 0.11
N TYR A 181 -13.50 18.05 -0.23
CA TYR A 181 -12.45 17.20 -0.78
C TYR A 181 -12.72 16.69 -2.18
N PHE A 182 -13.97 16.47 -2.57
CA PHE A 182 -14.33 15.90 -3.86
C PHE A 182 -14.60 16.95 -4.92
N THR A 183 -14.61 16.53 -6.18
CA THR A 183 -14.95 17.37 -7.32
C THR A 183 -16.44 17.68 -7.34
N PRO A 184 -16.88 18.79 -7.98
CA PRO A 184 -18.30 19.12 -8.08
C PRO A 184 -19.15 17.97 -8.64
N SER A 185 -18.67 17.27 -9.67
CA SER A 185 -19.39 16.14 -10.28
C SER A 185 -19.62 14.95 -9.32
N GLU A 186 -18.67 14.68 -8.43
CA GLU A 186 -18.79 13.62 -7.41
C GLU A 186 -19.73 14.07 -6.28
N VAL A 187 -19.65 15.35 -5.88
CA VAL A 187 -20.57 15.94 -4.90
C VAL A 187 -22.00 15.88 -5.39
N ASP A 188 -22.25 16.25 -6.64
CA ASP A 188 -23.58 16.21 -7.26
C ASP A 188 -24.11 14.78 -7.36
N SER A 189 -23.23 13.81 -7.64
CA SER A 189 -23.59 12.39 -7.67
C SER A 189 -24.01 11.88 -6.29
N LEU A 190 -23.26 12.24 -5.23
CA LEU A 190 -23.61 11.90 -3.84
C LEU A 190 -24.91 12.59 -3.38
N ALA A 191 -25.13 13.85 -3.78
CA ALA A 191 -26.32 14.61 -3.41
C ALA A 191 -27.63 14.05 -3.98
N LYS A 192 -27.55 13.27 -5.07
CA LYS A 192 -28.72 12.59 -5.66
C LYS A 192 -29.17 11.34 -4.87
N ILE A 193 -28.35 10.84 -3.94
CA ILE A 193 -28.69 9.68 -3.12
C ILE A 193 -29.54 10.15 -1.95
N ALA A 194 -30.83 9.78 -1.95
CA ALA A 194 -31.79 10.19 -0.94
C ALA A 194 -31.59 9.48 0.41
N ASP A 195 -31.25 8.18 0.37
CA ASP A 195 -31.00 7.40 1.58
C ASP A 195 -29.63 7.75 2.18
N SER A 196 -29.61 8.12 3.46
CA SER A 196 -28.41 8.65 4.13
C SER A 196 -27.33 7.58 4.36
N ASP A 197 -27.73 6.34 4.63
CA ASP A 197 -26.81 5.21 4.81
C ASP A 197 -26.17 4.83 3.47
N ALA A 198 -26.95 4.78 2.39
CA ALA A 198 -26.45 4.60 1.03
C ALA A 198 -25.52 5.75 0.62
N GLN A 199 -25.87 7.01 0.92
CA GLN A 199 -25.01 8.16 0.63
C GLN A 199 -23.67 8.07 1.38
N GLN A 200 -23.70 7.68 2.66
CA GLN A 200 -22.49 7.48 3.45
C GLN A 200 -21.64 6.33 2.89
N LYS A 201 -22.25 5.21 2.50
CA LYS A 201 -21.55 4.08 1.88
C LYS A 201 -20.87 4.50 0.58
N GLU A 202 -21.55 5.22 -0.30
CA GLU A 202 -20.96 5.71 -1.56
C GLU A 202 -19.83 6.71 -1.31
N PHE A 203 -19.97 7.59 -0.32
CA PHE A 203 -18.88 8.48 0.09
C PHE A 203 -17.64 7.71 0.54
N ILE A 204 -17.79 6.68 1.38
CA ILE A 204 -16.66 5.89 1.87
C ILE A 204 -16.03 5.10 0.72
N LYS A 205 -16.81 4.49 -0.17
CA LYS A 205 -16.27 3.82 -1.38
C LYS A 205 -15.41 4.78 -2.21
N LEU A 206 -15.94 5.97 -2.48
CA LEU A 206 -15.22 6.98 -3.26
C LEU A 206 -13.97 7.46 -2.53
N TRP A 207 -14.06 7.72 -1.23
CA TRP A 207 -12.91 8.07 -0.40
C TRP A 207 -11.80 7.01 -0.49
N THR A 208 -12.17 5.74 -0.30
CA THR A 208 -11.25 4.60 -0.33
C THR A 208 -10.53 4.50 -1.68
N LEU A 209 -11.27 4.69 -2.78
CA LEU A 209 -10.69 4.70 -4.13
C LEU A 209 -9.70 5.85 -4.35
N LYS A 210 -10.04 7.05 -3.87
CA LYS A 210 -9.19 8.24 -4.04
C LYS A 210 -7.92 8.14 -3.19
N GLU A 211 -8.02 7.63 -1.96
CA GLU A 211 -6.85 7.34 -1.12
C GLU A 211 -5.96 6.27 -1.76
N ALA A 212 -6.52 5.17 -2.27
CA ALA A 212 -5.75 4.14 -2.95
C ALA A 212 -5.01 4.69 -4.17
N TYR A 213 -5.65 5.55 -4.97
CA TYR A 213 -5.00 6.22 -6.10
C TYR A 213 -3.86 7.15 -5.67
N VAL A 214 -4.08 8.03 -4.68
CA VAL A 214 -3.05 8.96 -4.18
C VAL A 214 -1.87 8.21 -3.57
N LYS A 215 -2.14 7.12 -2.85
CA LYS A 215 -1.11 6.20 -2.34
C LYS A 215 -0.35 5.54 -3.47
N ALA A 216 -1.01 5.15 -4.57
CA ALA A 216 -0.36 4.56 -5.74
C ALA A 216 0.60 5.55 -6.41
N LEU A 217 0.13 6.79 -6.66
CA LEU A 217 0.95 7.91 -7.15
C LEU A 217 2.16 8.20 -6.24
N GLY A 218 2.00 7.98 -4.94
CA GLY A 218 3.05 8.15 -3.94
C GLY A 218 3.43 9.60 -3.68
N ARG A 219 2.45 10.51 -3.76
CA ARG A 219 2.67 11.95 -3.64
C ARG A 219 2.06 12.63 -2.43
N GLY A 220 1.43 11.82 -1.58
CA GLY A 220 0.65 12.29 -0.47
C GLY A 220 -0.54 13.15 -0.91
N PHE A 221 -1.37 13.51 0.07
CA PHE A 221 -2.56 14.30 -0.17
C PHE A 221 -2.26 15.67 -0.81
N SER A 222 -1.15 16.31 -0.41
CA SER A 222 -0.73 17.61 -0.95
C SER A 222 -0.30 17.56 -2.42
N GLY A 223 0.30 16.43 -2.87
CA GLY A 223 0.78 16.28 -4.24
C GLY A 223 -0.27 15.81 -5.24
N ALA A 224 -1.41 15.31 -4.76
CA ALA A 224 -2.56 14.94 -5.58
C ALA A 224 -3.88 15.18 -4.82
N PRO A 225 -4.30 16.45 -4.66
CA PRO A 225 -5.53 16.77 -3.94
C PRO A 225 -6.75 16.14 -4.62
N PHE A 226 -7.68 15.63 -3.80
CA PHE A 226 -8.87 14.92 -4.28
C PHE A 226 -9.75 15.74 -5.23
N ASN A 227 -9.72 17.07 -5.15
CA ASN A 227 -10.52 17.93 -6.03
C ASN A 227 -9.89 18.16 -7.41
N ARG A 228 -8.70 17.59 -7.70
CA ARG A 228 -8.04 17.70 -9.02
C ARG A 228 -8.32 16.53 -9.96
N PHE A 229 -8.97 15.48 -9.48
CA PHE A 229 -9.38 14.32 -10.28
C PHE A 229 -10.72 13.76 -9.80
N SER A 230 -11.47 13.18 -10.72
CA SER A 230 -12.74 12.53 -10.43
C SER A 230 -12.60 11.03 -10.62
N ILE A 231 -13.21 10.25 -9.73
CA ILE A 231 -13.39 8.80 -9.91
C ILE A 231 -14.87 8.52 -10.14
N GLN A 232 -15.19 7.80 -11.20
CA GLN A 232 -16.54 7.37 -11.55
C GLN A 232 -16.63 5.85 -11.54
N LEU A 233 -17.59 5.34 -10.75
CA LEU A 233 -18.03 3.94 -10.79
C LEU A 233 -19.06 3.81 -11.91
N LYS A 234 -18.70 3.14 -13.01
CA LYS A 234 -19.65 2.88 -14.12
C LYS A 234 -20.43 1.60 -13.88
N THR A 235 -21.59 1.49 -14.53
CA THR A 235 -22.54 0.37 -14.43
C THR A 235 -21.98 -0.99 -14.86
N ASN A 236 -20.82 -1.02 -15.52
CA ASN A 236 -20.10 -2.23 -15.89
C ASN A 236 -18.89 -2.50 -14.98
N SER A 237 -18.93 -2.01 -13.73
CA SER A 237 -17.86 -2.24 -12.75
C SER A 237 -16.53 -1.62 -13.11
N ARG A 238 -16.52 -0.78 -14.14
CA ARG A 238 -15.32 -0.09 -14.58
C ARG A 238 -15.19 1.18 -13.77
N ILE A 239 -14.13 1.24 -13.00
CA ILE A 239 -13.71 2.44 -12.31
C ILE A 239 -12.90 3.26 -13.29
N GLN A 240 -13.36 4.48 -13.58
CA GLN A 240 -12.66 5.42 -14.45
C GLN A 240 -12.16 6.60 -13.64
N ILE A 241 -10.94 7.03 -13.93
CA ILE A 241 -10.37 8.25 -13.40
C ILE A 241 -10.27 9.29 -14.51
N THR A 242 -10.67 10.51 -14.21
CA THR A 242 -10.61 11.64 -15.16
C THR A 242 -10.05 12.87 -14.48
N LYS A 243 -9.44 13.77 -15.26
CA LYS A 243 -9.04 15.10 -14.77
C LYS A 243 -10.28 15.87 -14.33
N ALA A 244 -10.21 16.53 -13.18
CA ALA A 244 -11.25 17.49 -12.85
C ALA A 244 -11.23 18.62 -13.91
N PRO A 245 -12.38 19.13 -14.35
CA PRO A 245 -12.43 20.32 -15.19
C PRO A 245 -11.58 21.43 -14.54
N LYS A 246 -10.69 22.08 -15.30
CA LYS A 246 -9.77 23.11 -14.78
C LYS A 246 -10.57 24.14 -13.97
N VAL A 247 -10.41 24.13 -12.64
CA VAL A 247 -10.78 25.26 -11.79
C VAL A 247 -9.52 26.12 -11.66
N CYS A 248 -9.36 27.03 -12.62
CA CYS A 248 -8.39 28.13 -12.67
C CYS A 248 -6.90 27.75 -12.77
N ASP A 249 -6.15 28.62 -13.46
CA ASP A 249 -4.74 28.46 -13.85
C ASP A 249 -3.80 28.21 -12.67
N ASP A 250 -3.12 27.06 -12.69
CA ASP A 250 -1.81 26.90 -12.07
C ASP A 250 -0.94 26.09 -13.03
N SER A 251 0.06 26.76 -13.57
CA SER A 251 0.98 26.33 -14.64
C SER A 251 2.03 25.31 -14.19
N ASP A 252 1.87 24.67 -13.02
CA ASP A 252 2.86 23.74 -12.48
C ASP A 252 2.28 22.38 -12.03
N SER A 253 1.18 21.97 -12.65
CA SER A 253 0.62 20.62 -12.44
C SER A 253 1.05 19.70 -13.57
N GLY A 254 2.21 19.06 -13.40
CA GLY A 254 2.62 17.96 -14.29
C GLY A 254 1.47 16.98 -14.52
N ASP A 255 1.32 16.50 -15.75
CA ASP A 255 0.26 15.56 -16.10
C ASP A 255 0.49 14.22 -15.37
N TYR A 256 -0.26 14.00 -14.30
CA TYR A 256 -0.18 12.78 -13.47
C TYR A 256 -1.33 11.82 -13.73
N LEU A 257 -2.22 12.20 -14.64
CA LEU A 257 -3.35 11.39 -15.06
C LEU A 257 -2.94 10.64 -16.32
N SER A 258 -2.30 9.49 -16.14
CA SER A 258 -2.31 8.45 -17.17
C SER A 258 -3.66 7.74 -17.11
N GLU A 259 -4.21 7.29 -18.24
CA GLU A 259 -5.44 6.46 -18.25
C GLU A 259 -5.15 5.00 -17.87
N ASN A 260 -3.91 4.72 -17.47
CA ASN A 260 -3.39 3.37 -17.27
C ASN A 260 -3.63 2.85 -15.83
N TRP A 261 -4.41 3.54 -15.00
CA TRP A 261 -4.67 3.06 -13.64
C TRP A 261 -5.78 2.02 -13.63
N ARG A 262 -5.52 0.91 -12.94
CA ARG A 262 -6.48 -0.16 -12.70
C ARG A 262 -6.87 -0.16 -11.23
N PHE A 263 -8.15 -0.42 -10.99
CA PHE A 263 -8.71 -0.46 -9.66
C PHE A 263 -9.40 -1.79 -9.40
N ALA A 264 -9.36 -2.24 -8.15
CA ALA A 264 -10.33 -3.17 -7.61
C ALA A 264 -10.93 -2.55 -6.35
N LEU A 265 -12.25 -2.52 -6.26
CA LEU A 265 -12.99 -2.14 -5.06
C LEU A 265 -13.71 -3.37 -4.54
N THR A 266 -13.50 -3.73 -3.28
CA THR A 266 -14.11 -4.91 -2.67
C THR A 266 -14.71 -4.59 -1.32
N GLU A 267 -15.76 -5.31 -0.95
CA GLU A 267 -16.12 -5.48 0.45
C GLU A 267 -15.23 -6.56 1.08
N LEU A 268 -14.63 -6.23 2.22
CA LEU A 268 -13.81 -7.16 3.01
C LEU A 268 -14.52 -7.46 4.34
N ASN A 269 -14.75 -8.74 4.62
CA ASN A 269 -15.42 -9.25 5.83
C ASN A 269 -16.76 -8.56 6.14
N SER A 270 -17.50 -8.15 5.10
CA SER A 270 -18.75 -7.36 5.17
C SER A 270 -18.67 -6.04 5.95
N SER A 271 -17.50 -5.68 6.48
CA SER A 271 -17.30 -4.60 7.46
C SER A 271 -16.44 -3.47 6.91
N TYR A 272 -15.66 -3.72 5.87
CA TYR A 272 -14.75 -2.76 5.28
C TYR A 272 -14.99 -2.62 3.78
N TYR A 273 -14.72 -1.43 3.25
CA TYR A 273 -14.38 -1.27 1.85
C TYR A 273 -12.86 -1.28 1.72
N MET A 274 -12.36 -2.04 0.75
CA MET A 274 -10.94 -2.06 0.40
C MET A 274 -10.80 -1.69 -1.07
N ALA A 275 -9.95 -0.72 -1.37
CA ALA A 275 -9.58 -0.36 -2.72
C ALA A 275 -8.11 -0.64 -2.96
N VAL A 276 -7.81 -1.21 -4.12
CA VAL A 276 -6.46 -1.40 -4.64
C VAL A 276 -6.35 -0.63 -5.95
N CYS A 277 -5.24 0.08 -6.14
CA CYS A 277 -4.92 0.81 -7.35
C CYS A 277 -3.49 0.47 -7.81
N ILE A 278 -3.31 0.13 -9.10
CA ILE A 278 -1.99 -0.06 -9.71
C ILE A 278 -1.89 0.63 -11.07
N GLU A 279 -0.67 0.98 -11.48
CA GLU A 279 -0.39 1.45 -12.83
C GLU A 279 -0.16 0.27 -13.78
N ASP A 280 -0.88 0.25 -14.90
CA ASP A 280 -0.82 -0.79 -15.93
C ASP A 280 -0.03 -0.28 -17.14
N ASN A 281 1.29 -0.41 -17.08
CA ASN A 281 2.22 0.04 -18.13
C ASN A 281 2.38 -0.95 -19.30
N SER A 282 1.48 -1.91 -19.48
CA SER A 282 1.57 -2.86 -20.59
C SER A 282 1.42 -2.11 -21.93
N ARG A 283 2.56 -1.83 -22.58
CA ARG A 283 2.64 -1.29 -23.95
C ARG A 283 2.27 -2.40 -24.93
N GLY A 284 1.01 -2.50 -25.31
CA GLY A 284 0.59 -3.49 -26.32
C GLY A 284 -0.91 -3.60 -26.47
N SER A 285 -1.35 -3.60 -27.72
CA SER A 285 -2.73 -3.64 -28.18
C SER A 285 -3.47 -4.89 -27.70
N GLU A 286 -4.20 -4.77 -26.59
CA GLU A 286 -5.45 -5.49 -26.39
C GLU A 286 -6.47 -4.56 -25.72
N ASN A 287 -7.43 -4.09 -26.53
CA ASN A 287 -8.62 -3.34 -26.11
C ASN A 287 -9.61 -4.20 -25.29
N GLY A 288 -9.11 -5.14 -24.48
CA GLY A 288 -9.89 -5.93 -23.53
C GLY A 288 -9.67 -5.39 -22.12
N SER A 289 -10.75 -5.03 -21.42
CA SER A 289 -10.70 -4.66 -20.00
C SER A 289 -10.47 -5.90 -19.12
N VAL A 290 -9.29 -6.52 -19.21
CA VAL A 290 -8.94 -7.63 -18.32
C VAL A 290 -8.95 -7.09 -16.88
N PRO A 291 -9.76 -7.66 -15.98
CA PRO A 291 -9.83 -7.21 -14.60
C PRO A 291 -8.48 -7.32 -13.90
N LEU A 292 -8.27 -6.49 -12.88
CA LEU A 292 -7.14 -6.64 -11.97
C LEU A 292 -7.23 -8.00 -11.27
N GLY A 293 -6.19 -8.82 -11.37
CA GLY A 293 -6.08 -10.04 -10.58
C GLY A 293 -5.90 -9.68 -9.11
N LEU A 294 -6.82 -10.10 -8.24
CA LEU A 294 -6.75 -9.79 -6.81
C LEU A 294 -6.86 -11.07 -5.99
N LYS A 295 -5.81 -11.36 -5.21
CA LYS A 295 -5.83 -12.40 -4.19
C LYS A 295 -5.65 -11.79 -2.81
N VAL A 296 -6.44 -12.23 -1.84
CA VAL A 296 -6.47 -11.67 -0.49
C VAL A 296 -6.29 -12.81 0.52
N TRP A 297 -5.39 -12.59 1.48
CA TRP A 297 -5.13 -13.50 2.58
C TRP A 297 -5.36 -12.80 3.92
N LYS A 298 -6.04 -13.50 4.82
CA LYS A 298 -5.92 -13.27 6.25
C LYS A 298 -4.66 -13.99 6.72
N THR A 299 -3.83 -13.36 7.55
CA THR A 299 -2.61 -13.98 8.07
C THR A 299 -2.46 -13.71 9.56
N VAL A 300 -1.82 -14.67 10.23
CA VAL A 300 -1.14 -14.49 11.51
C VAL A 300 0.33 -14.78 11.20
N PRO A 301 1.20 -13.75 11.05
CA PRO A 301 2.53 -13.94 10.49
C PRO A 301 3.33 -15.06 11.19
N PHE A 302 3.86 -16.01 10.39
CA PHE A 302 4.55 -17.24 10.82
C PHE A 302 3.70 -18.34 11.45
N ILE A 303 2.39 -18.14 11.62
CA ILE A 303 1.51 -19.13 12.26
C ILE A 303 0.58 -19.74 11.23
N GLU A 304 -0.19 -18.91 10.53
CA GLU A 304 -1.15 -19.39 9.53
C GLU A 304 -1.47 -18.32 8.49
N ASP A 305 -1.85 -18.80 7.31
CA ASP A 305 -2.48 -17.98 6.27
C ASP A 305 -3.76 -18.65 5.81
N THR A 306 -4.79 -17.84 5.60
CA THR A 306 -6.04 -18.26 4.98
C THR A 306 -6.25 -17.43 3.73
N LEU A 307 -6.23 -18.07 2.56
CA LEU A 307 -6.69 -17.43 1.32
C LEU A 307 -8.19 -17.20 1.44
N VAL A 308 -8.62 -15.93 1.39
CA VAL A 308 -10.04 -15.55 1.52
C VAL A 308 -10.65 -15.08 0.21
N SER A 309 -9.85 -14.86 -0.83
CA SER A 309 -10.39 -14.65 -2.19
C SER A 309 -11.21 -15.85 -2.66
N GLY A 310 -12.33 -15.58 -3.33
CA GLY A 310 -13.27 -16.62 -3.79
C GLY A 310 -14.24 -17.09 -2.70
N THR A 311 -14.19 -16.50 -1.50
CA THR A 311 -15.15 -16.73 -0.42
C THR A 311 -16.04 -15.50 -0.22
N ASP A 312 -17.07 -15.61 0.62
CA ASP A 312 -17.92 -14.47 1.02
C ASP A 312 -17.17 -13.35 1.76
N ALA A 313 -15.94 -13.59 2.21
CA ALA A 313 -15.12 -12.59 2.88
C ALA A 313 -14.64 -11.48 1.92
N VAL A 314 -14.55 -11.74 0.61
CA VAL A 314 -14.11 -10.76 -0.40
C VAL A 314 -15.13 -10.69 -1.53
N LYS A 315 -15.89 -9.60 -1.56
CA LYS A 315 -16.91 -9.38 -2.61
C LYS A 315 -16.49 -8.21 -3.47
N LEU A 316 -16.23 -8.47 -4.76
CA LEU A 316 -15.93 -7.39 -5.71
C LEU A 316 -17.17 -6.50 -5.85
N ILE A 317 -16.97 -5.19 -5.69
CA ILE A 317 -18.01 -4.20 -5.93
C ILE A 317 -17.97 -3.88 -7.41
N THR A 318 -18.95 -4.47 -8.09
CA THR A 318 -19.23 -4.34 -9.51
C THR A 318 -20.26 -3.28 -9.81
#